data_AF-A0A1F6T5S7-F1
#
_entry.id   AF-A0A1F6T5S7-F1
#
_cell.length_a   1.000
_cell.length_b   1.000
_cell.length_c   1.000
_cell.angle_alpha   90.00
_cell.angle_beta   90.00
_cell.angle_gamma   90.00
#
_symmetry.space_group_name_H-M   'P 1'
#
loop_
_entity.id
_entity.type
_entity.pdbx_description
1 polymer ?
#
loop_
_entity_poly.entity_id
_entity_poly.type
_entity_poly.pdbx_seq_one_letter_code
_entity_poly.pdbx_strand_id
1 'polypeptide(L)'
;MGGPFLLLALLALAGCASSIPQTERVLAGAHAYPQPVEIGAVPFYPQEAYQCGPAALAMVLQVAGVDVSPEQLVAQVYLPAREGSLQIEMLAAARRQARVPYVLQPHLEALLTEVASGNPVLVLQNLGLSWYPKWHYAVVVGFNLPQGEIVLRSGLEARHAVSLATFERTWARGQHWAVVVLPPGKLPETAEETPYLAAVVPLERLKHWREANQSYQAALKRWPKSQLALLGLGNSLYALEDKCGAMKILQRAAREHPGSAAIHNNLAHVTAELGGLRAAEKAALRAAELEGERQPLYRQTLEDIRRQLAEGAPERSTRISCPEPAGAGRKPVERRRADIQ
;
A
#
# COMPACT_ATOMS: atom_id res chain seq x y z
N MET A 1 33.72 44.03 35.16
CA MET A 1 33.88 43.35 33.85
C MET A 1 33.32 41.94 34.01
N GLY A 2 32.15 41.63 33.43
CA GLY A 2 31.49 40.33 33.65
C GLY A 2 30.10 40.19 32.98
N GLY A 3 29.50 41.29 32.54
CA GLY A 3 28.19 41.30 31.88
C GLY A 3 28.09 40.62 30.50
N PRO A 4 29.07 40.71 29.58
CA PRO A 4 28.88 40.21 28.22
C PRO A 4 29.00 38.68 28.10
N PHE A 5 29.71 38.01 29.02
CA PHE A 5 29.82 36.54 29.03
C PHE A 5 28.54 35.85 29.55
N LEU A 6 27.79 36.50 30.44
CA LEU A 6 26.54 35.93 30.98
C LEU A 6 25.39 35.95 29.95
N LEU A 7 25.35 36.98 29.09
CA LEU A 7 24.35 37.08 28.01
C LEU A 7 24.61 36.10 26.85
N LEU A 8 25.87 35.84 26.51
CA LEU A 8 26.24 34.81 25.53
C LEU A 8 25.95 33.39 26.02
N ALA A 9 26.11 33.12 27.32
CA ALA A 9 25.76 31.83 27.92
C ALA A 9 24.24 31.57 27.94
N LEU A 10 23.41 32.61 28.11
CA LEU A 10 21.95 32.50 28.08
C LEU A 10 21.39 32.32 26.65
N LEU A 11 22.01 32.93 25.63
CA LEU A 11 21.62 32.74 24.23
C LEU A 11 22.03 31.36 23.68
N ALA A 12 23.10 30.75 24.20
CA ALA A 12 23.48 29.39 23.85
C ALA A 12 22.53 28.31 24.41
N LEU A 13 21.79 28.62 25.49
CA LEU A 13 20.81 27.70 26.10
C LEU A 13 19.42 27.74 25.42
N ALA A 14 19.10 28.80 24.68
CA ALA A 14 17.85 28.88 23.91
C ALA A 14 17.91 28.06 22.59
N GLY A 15 19.10 27.64 22.15
CA GLY A 15 19.32 26.88 20.91
C GLY A 15 19.08 25.37 21.00
N CYS A 16 18.67 24.83 22.16
CA CYS A 16 18.47 23.39 22.37
C CYS A 16 17.02 22.99 22.65
N ALA A 17 16.04 23.86 22.40
CA ALA A 17 14.68 23.40 22.19
C ALA A 17 14.65 22.67 20.84
N SER A 18 14.89 21.35 20.86
CA SER A 18 14.60 20.49 19.71
C SER A 18 13.14 20.71 19.38
N SER A 19 12.86 21.49 18.34
CA SER A 19 11.50 21.86 18.00
C SER A 19 10.70 20.58 17.76
N ILE A 20 9.51 20.52 18.35
CA ILE A 20 8.52 19.45 18.19
C ILE A 20 7.30 20.02 17.44
N PRO A 21 7.52 20.58 16.22
CA PRO A 21 6.53 21.39 15.54
C PRO A 21 5.27 20.57 15.18
N GLN A 22 5.38 19.25 15.07
CA GLN A 22 4.22 18.41 14.78
C GLN A 22 3.38 18.18 16.04
N THR A 23 4.00 17.89 17.19
CA THR A 23 3.30 17.74 18.47
C THR A 23 2.57 19.03 18.84
N GLU A 24 3.22 20.19 18.71
CA GLU A 24 2.59 21.48 19.01
C GLU A 24 1.34 21.72 18.15
N ARG A 25 1.43 21.43 16.84
CA ARG A 25 0.30 21.58 15.92
C ARG A 25 -0.85 20.62 16.26
N VAL A 26 -0.53 19.34 16.51
CA VAL A 26 -1.52 18.32 16.88
C VAL A 26 -2.22 18.68 18.17
N LEU A 27 -1.48 19.13 19.20
CA LEU A 27 -2.05 19.49 20.49
C LEU A 27 -2.91 20.76 20.41
N ALA A 28 -2.54 21.73 19.58
CA ALA A 28 -3.41 22.87 19.28
C ALA A 28 -4.76 22.44 18.65
N GLY A 29 -4.75 21.33 17.90
CA GLY A 29 -5.92 20.69 17.30
C GLY A 29 -6.57 19.60 18.17
N ALA A 30 -6.21 19.44 19.44
CA ALA A 30 -6.62 18.29 20.27
C ALA A 30 -8.15 18.10 20.39
N HIS A 31 -8.92 19.16 20.19
CA HIS A 31 -10.39 19.13 20.18
C HIS A 31 -10.99 18.19 19.12
N ALA A 32 -10.23 17.84 18.06
CA ALA A 32 -10.64 16.84 17.06
C ALA A 32 -10.75 15.43 17.66
N TYR A 33 -10.02 15.14 18.75
CA TYR A 33 -10.05 13.86 19.46
C TYR A 33 -10.15 14.09 20.97
N PRO A 34 -11.35 14.42 21.49
CA PRO A 34 -11.54 14.77 22.89
C PRO A 34 -11.47 13.57 23.85
N GLN A 35 -11.51 12.35 23.33
CA GLN A 35 -11.43 11.11 24.08
C GLN A 35 -10.19 10.31 23.66
N PRO A 36 -9.61 9.49 24.56
CA PRO A 36 -8.52 8.59 24.20
C PRO A 36 -8.96 7.62 23.10
N VAL A 37 -8.05 7.36 22.17
CA VAL A 37 -8.23 6.36 21.12
C VAL A 37 -7.22 5.25 21.35
N GLU A 38 -7.67 4.00 21.47
CA GLU A 38 -6.78 2.83 21.54
C GLU A 38 -7.41 1.64 20.81
N ILE A 39 -6.64 1.01 19.93
CA ILE A 39 -7.01 -0.19 19.18
C ILE A 39 -6.81 -1.39 20.11
N GLY A 40 -7.89 -1.88 20.71
CA GLY A 40 -7.81 -2.96 21.70
C GLY A 40 -7.33 -4.31 21.14
N ALA A 41 -7.63 -4.61 19.87
CA ALA A 41 -7.44 -5.94 19.27
C ALA A 41 -6.09 -6.13 18.53
N VAL A 42 -5.01 -5.50 18.99
CA VAL A 42 -3.67 -5.71 18.41
C VAL A 42 -2.94 -6.77 19.24
N PRO A 43 -2.63 -7.95 18.67
CA PRO A 43 -1.83 -8.99 19.33
C PRO A 43 -0.50 -8.41 19.83
N PHE A 44 0.03 -8.99 20.91
CA PHE A 44 1.30 -8.54 21.46
C PHE A 44 2.31 -9.68 21.46
N TYR A 45 3.44 -9.44 20.78
CA TYR A 45 4.62 -10.28 20.84
C TYR A 45 5.71 -9.54 21.63
N PRO A 46 6.10 -10.03 22.82
CA PRO A 46 7.17 -9.41 23.57
C PRO A 46 8.46 -9.45 22.74
N GLN A 47 9.14 -8.31 22.68
CA GLN A 47 10.32 -8.14 21.85
C GLN A 47 11.58 -8.39 22.68
N GLU A 48 12.25 -9.50 22.44
CA GLU A 48 13.60 -9.76 22.96
C GLU A 48 14.66 -9.03 22.13
N ALA A 49 15.91 -9.00 22.61
CA ALA A 49 17.01 -8.34 21.91
C ALA A 49 17.11 -8.81 20.45
N TYR A 50 17.24 -7.86 19.51
CA TYR A 50 17.38 -8.10 18.06
C TYR A 50 16.14 -8.60 17.30
N GLN A 51 14.97 -8.71 17.95
CA GLN A 51 13.73 -9.24 17.34
C GLN A 51 12.60 -8.20 17.18
N CYS A 52 12.85 -6.92 17.46
CA CYS A 52 11.81 -5.88 17.42
C CYS A 52 11.14 -5.72 16.05
N GLY A 53 11.89 -5.91 14.95
CA GLY A 53 11.37 -5.86 13.57
C GLY A 53 10.38 -6.99 13.27
N PRO A 54 10.79 -8.27 13.29
CA PRO A 54 9.90 -9.41 13.07
C PRO A 54 8.67 -9.40 13.98
N ALA A 55 8.83 -9.07 15.27
CA ALA A 55 7.73 -9.00 16.21
C ALA A 55 6.72 -7.88 15.87
N ALA A 56 7.20 -6.66 15.60
CA ALA A 56 6.33 -5.57 15.19
C ALA A 56 5.59 -5.88 13.88
N LEU A 57 6.28 -6.49 12.91
CA LEU A 57 5.66 -6.88 11.64
C LEU A 57 4.59 -7.96 11.83
N ALA A 58 4.84 -8.97 12.66
CA ALA A 58 3.86 -10.01 12.98
C ALA A 58 2.56 -9.41 13.56
N MET A 59 2.68 -8.46 14.49
CA MET A 59 1.52 -7.80 15.11
C MET A 59 0.62 -7.12 14.05
N VAL A 60 1.20 -6.32 13.14
CA VAL A 60 0.41 -5.64 12.10
C VAL A 60 -0.08 -6.59 11.00
N LEU A 61 0.65 -7.68 10.71
CA LEU A 61 0.22 -8.70 9.75
C LEU A 61 -0.97 -9.51 10.27
N GLN A 62 -1.02 -9.81 11.57
CA GLN A 62 -2.18 -10.47 12.18
C GLN A 62 -3.42 -9.59 12.16
N VAL A 63 -3.27 -8.29 12.44
CA VAL A 63 -4.39 -7.34 12.27
C VAL A 63 -4.83 -7.27 10.80
N ALA A 64 -3.90 -7.42 9.86
CA ALA A 64 -4.20 -7.56 8.43
C ALA A 64 -4.74 -8.96 8.04
N GLY A 65 -5.01 -9.85 9.01
CA GLY A 65 -5.58 -11.18 8.78
C GLY A 65 -4.60 -12.22 8.24
N VAL A 66 -3.30 -12.11 8.56
CA VAL A 66 -2.29 -13.14 8.27
C VAL A 66 -1.88 -13.79 9.59
N ASP A 67 -2.10 -15.09 9.71
CA ASP A 67 -1.58 -15.87 10.84
C ASP A 67 -0.08 -16.16 10.64
N VAL A 68 0.75 -15.33 11.25
CA VAL A 68 2.22 -15.45 11.19
C VAL A 68 2.84 -15.06 12.52
N SER A 69 3.87 -15.79 12.92
CA SER A 69 4.65 -15.56 14.13
C SER A 69 5.93 -14.76 13.85
N PRO A 70 6.50 -14.06 14.85
CA PRO A 70 7.79 -13.39 14.71
C PRO A 70 8.90 -14.33 14.22
N GLU A 71 8.94 -15.57 14.71
CA GLU A 71 9.97 -16.57 14.41
C GLU A 71 9.99 -16.92 12.91
N GLN A 72 8.81 -17.02 12.29
CA GLN A 72 8.66 -17.27 10.85
C GLN A 72 9.12 -16.09 9.99
N LEU A 73 9.16 -14.88 10.56
CA LEU A 73 9.59 -13.67 9.87
C LEU A 73 11.08 -13.40 10.03
N VAL A 74 11.77 -13.95 11.03
CA VAL A 74 13.20 -13.66 11.27
C VAL A 74 14.03 -13.81 10.00
N ALA A 75 13.96 -14.95 9.31
CA ALA A 75 14.72 -15.21 8.09
C ALA A 75 14.39 -14.27 6.91
N GLN A 76 13.24 -13.58 6.98
CA GLN A 76 12.77 -12.67 5.93
C GLN A 76 13.13 -11.21 6.19
N VAL A 77 13.40 -10.82 7.44
CA VAL A 77 13.51 -9.41 7.82
C VAL A 77 14.74 -9.09 8.67
N TYR A 78 15.35 -10.09 9.31
CA TYR A 78 16.53 -9.89 10.14
C TYR A 78 17.81 -9.98 9.31
N LEU A 79 18.70 -9.00 9.47
CA LEU A 79 20.03 -9.00 8.88
C LEU A 79 21.08 -9.09 10.01
N PRO A 80 21.76 -10.24 10.18
CA PRO A 80 22.76 -10.42 11.22
C PRO A 80 23.88 -9.37 11.17
N ALA A 81 24.36 -9.04 9.96
CA ALA A 81 25.43 -8.06 9.75
C ALA A 81 25.06 -6.62 10.14
N ARG A 82 23.76 -6.34 10.38
CA ARG A 82 23.25 -5.03 10.83
C ARG A 82 22.57 -5.12 12.20
N GLU A 83 22.62 -6.29 12.83
CA GLU A 83 21.96 -6.61 14.08
C GLU A 83 20.50 -6.09 14.15
N GLY A 84 19.76 -6.15 13.03
CA GLY A 84 18.44 -5.55 12.94
C GLY A 84 17.73 -5.72 11.60
N SER A 85 16.56 -5.08 11.48
CA SER A 85 15.70 -5.15 10.28
C SER A 85 15.69 -3.84 9.51
N LEU A 86 15.80 -3.92 8.19
CA LEU A 86 15.70 -2.74 7.32
C LEU A 86 14.26 -2.51 6.89
N GLN A 87 13.89 -1.24 6.73
CA GLN A 87 12.54 -0.86 6.31
C GLN A 87 12.15 -1.52 4.98
N ILE A 88 13.08 -1.62 4.02
CA ILE A 88 12.83 -2.28 2.73
C ILE A 88 12.48 -3.76 2.89
N GLU A 89 13.13 -4.46 3.83
CA GLU A 89 12.83 -5.87 4.12
C GLU A 89 11.48 -6.01 4.82
N MET A 90 11.13 -5.08 5.71
CA MET A 90 9.80 -5.05 6.35
C MET A 90 8.69 -4.94 5.29
N LEU A 91 8.85 -4.03 4.31
CA LEU A 91 7.91 -3.89 3.21
C LEU A 91 7.89 -5.13 2.30
N ALA A 92 9.06 -5.70 2.00
CA ALA A 92 9.15 -6.90 1.16
C ALA A 92 8.48 -8.11 1.83
N ALA A 93 8.71 -8.32 3.13
CA ALA A 93 8.09 -9.39 3.90
C ALA A 93 6.57 -9.24 3.97
N ALA A 94 6.05 -8.02 4.20
CA ALA A 94 4.60 -7.79 4.15
C ALA A 94 3.99 -8.15 2.78
N ARG A 95 4.67 -7.80 1.68
CA ARG A 95 4.24 -8.14 0.31
C ARG A 95 4.28 -9.64 0.03
N ARG A 96 5.27 -10.36 0.56
CA ARG A 96 5.34 -11.84 0.50
C ARG A 96 4.14 -12.49 1.18
N GLN A 97 3.55 -11.84 2.18
CA GLN A 97 2.29 -12.25 2.81
C GLN A 97 1.03 -11.74 2.09
N ALA A 98 1.17 -11.26 0.85
CA ALA A 98 0.09 -10.72 0.04
C ALA A 98 -0.69 -9.59 0.76
N ARG A 99 0.04 -8.72 1.46
CA ARG A 99 -0.48 -7.49 2.08
C ARG A 99 0.10 -6.26 1.41
N VAL A 100 -0.62 -5.14 1.55
CA VAL A 100 -0.25 -3.84 0.98
C VAL A 100 0.38 -3.01 2.10
N PRO A 101 1.73 -2.91 2.17
CA PRO A 101 2.38 -1.99 3.10
C PRO A 101 2.42 -0.59 2.49
N TYR A 102 1.71 0.37 3.09
CA TYR A 102 1.64 1.76 2.67
C TYR A 102 2.42 2.64 3.64
N VAL A 103 3.48 3.27 3.14
CA VAL A 103 4.31 4.20 3.92
C VAL A 103 3.55 5.51 4.03
N LEU A 104 3.34 5.98 5.25
CA LEU A 104 2.61 7.21 5.53
C LEU A 104 3.43 8.44 5.15
N GLN A 105 2.74 9.55 4.90
CA GLN A 105 3.40 10.85 4.90
C GLN A 105 4.07 11.09 6.27
N PRO A 106 5.22 11.78 6.32
CA PRO A 106 6.04 11.93 7.53
C PRO A 106 5.47 12.97 8.52
N HIS A 107 4.16 12.90 8.77
CA HIS A 107 3.38 13.80 9.61
C HIS A 107 2.68 13.00 10.72
N LEU A 108 2.76 13.48 11.95
CA LEU A 108 2.12 12.90 13.12
C LEU A 108 0.60 12.85 12.93
N GLU A 109 0.01 13.85 12.31
CA GLU A 109 -1.42 13.91 11.98
C GLU A 109 -1.85 12.71 11.09
N ALA A 110 -1.02 12.31 10.12
CA ALA A 110 -1.31 11.18 9.25
C ALA A 110 -1.30 9.87 10.05
N LEU A 111 -0.31 9.69 10.93
CA LEU A 111 -0.22 8.55 11.84
C LEU A 111 -1.43 8.46 12.77
N LEU A 112 -1.82 9.57 13.41
CA LEU A 112 -2.95 9.59 14.33
C LEU A 112 -4.28 9.31 13.62
N THR A 113 -4.43 9.81 12.38
CA THR A 113 -5.62 9.57 11.55
C THR A 113 -5.77 8.08 11.22
N GLU A 114 -4.67 7.39 10.90
CA GLU A 114 -4.70 5.94 10.68
C GLU A 114 -5.08 5.17 11.95
N VAL A 115 -4.48 5.51 13.08
CA VAL A 115 -4.79 4.87 14.37
C VAL A 115 -6.26 5.10 14.75
N ALA A 116 -6.77 6.32 14.56
CA ALA A 116 -8.19 6.64 14.75
C ALA A 116 -9.13 5.86 13.82
N SER A 117 -8.64 5.48 12.65
CA SER A 117 -9.37 4.64 11.68
C SER A 117 -9.20 3.14 11.94
N GLY A 118 -8.59 2.76 13.06
CA GLY A 118 -8.39 1.38 13.47
C GLY A 118 -7.22 0.68 12.77
N ASN A 119 -6.31 1.43 12.13
CA ASN A 119 -5.11 0.88 11.51
C ASN A 119 -3.92 1.08 12.45
N PRO A 120 -3.37 0.02 13.07
CA PRO A 120 -2.15 0.14 13.86
C PRO A 120 -0.98 0.50 12.95
N VAL A 121 -0.11 1.40 13.43
CA VAL A 121 0.97 1.97 12.62
C VAL A 121 2.30 1.44 13.10
N LEU A 122 3.01 0.72 12.22
CA LEU A 122 4.36 0.26 12.50
C LEU A 122 5.35 1.41 12.23
N VAL A 123 6.21 1.69 13.20
CA VAL A 123 7.12 2.84 13.19
C VAL A 123 8.56 2.42 13.46
N LEU A 124 9.51 3.22 12.98
CA LEU A 124 10.93 3.09 13.32
C LEU A 124 11.36 4.27 14.18
N GLN A 125 11.83 3.99 15.38
CA GLN A 125 12.37 4.97 16.32
C GLN A 125 13.87 4.75 16.52
N ASN A 126 14.57 5.82 16.88
CA ASN A 126 15.89 5.74 17.50
C ASN A 126 15.78 6.23 18.95
N LEU A 127 15.78 5.27 19.88
CA LEU A 127 15.66 5.50 21.32
C LEU A 127 16.99 5.99 21.95
N GLY A 128 18.10 5.85 21.24
CA GLY A 128 19.42 6.30 21.66
C GLY A 128 19.67 7.78 21.35
N LEU A 129 20.94 8.17 21.26
CA LEU A 129 21.35 9.50 20.83
C LEU A 129 21.85 9.45 19.38
N SER A 130 21.94 10.60 18.70
CA SER A 130 22.37 10.63 17.29
C SER A 130 23.78 10.06 17.08
N TRP A 131 24.65 10.12 18.09
CA TRP A 131 26.03 9.59 18.09
C TRP A 131 26.15 8.16 18.63
N TYR A 132 25.08 7.61 19.23
CA TYR A 132 25.00 6.22 19.69
C TYR A 132 23.56 5.71 19.50
N PRO A 133 23.20 5.32 18.28
CA PRO A 133 21.82 5.01 17.92
C PRO A 133 21.36 3.68 18.53
N LYS A 134 20.10 3.63 18.98
CA LYS A 134 19.38 2.41 19.36
C LYS A 134 18.10 2.30 18.54
N TRP A 135 18.19 1.64 17.39
CA TRP A 135 17.08 1.45 16.47
C TRP A 135 16.03 0.50 17.05
N HIS A 136 14.77 0.88 16.92
CA HIS A 136 13.66 0.18 17.57
C HIS A 136 12.39 0.25 16.72
N TYR A 137 11.83 -0.91 16.38
CA TYR A 137 10.50 -0.98 15.79
C TYR A 137 9.43 -1.12 16.88
N ALA A 138 8.38 -0.33 16.76
CA ALA A 138 7.22 -0.39 17.62
C ALA A 138 5.94 -0.30 16.78
N VAL A 139 4.81 -0.60 17.39
CA VAL A 139 3.49 -0.44 16.75
C VAL A 139 2.69 0.56 17.57
N VAL A 140 2.36 1.70 16.97
CA VAL A 140 1.42 2.65 17.58
C VAL A 140 0.02 2.09 17.47
N VAL A 141 -0.66 2.05 18.61
CA VAL A 141 -2.01 1.48 18.74
C VAL A 141 -3.00 2.44 19.39
N GLY A 142 -2.53 3.58 19.90
CA GLY A 142 -3.43 4.55 20.51
C GLY A 142 -2.77 5.88 20.81
N PHE A 143 -3.57 6.83 21.23
CA PHE A 143 -3.15 8.16 21.68
C PHE A 143 -4.21 8.79 22.58
N ASN A 144 -3.77 9.78 23.35
CA ASN A 144 -4.62 10.57 24.22
C ASN A 144 -4.19 12.04 24.16
N LEU A 145 -4.83 12.82 23.26
CA LEU A 145 -4.40 14.19 22.98
C LEU A 145 -4.57 15.14 24.17
N PRO A 146 -5.65 15.09 24.99
CA PRO A 146 -5.76 15.94 26.16
C PRO A 146 -4.64 15.74 27.20
N GLN A 147 -4.06 14.54 27.26
CA GLN A 147 -2.92 14.19 28.12
C GLN A 147 -1.57 14.29 27.40
N GLY A 148 -1.59 14.53 26.09
CA GLY A 148 -0.40 14.60 25.25
C GLY A 148 0.35 13.27 25.15
N GLU A 149 -0.36 12.14 25.14
CA GLU A 149 0.23 10.79 25.16
C GLU A 149 0.01 10.03 23.86
N ILE A 150 0.92 9.09 23.59
CA ILE A 150 0.82 8.09 22.53
C ILE A 150 1.14 6.71 23.11
N VAL A 151 0.42 5.69 22.63
CA VAL A 151 0.46 4.32 23.16
C VAL A 151 1.03 3.37 22.10
N LEU A 152 2.05 2.63 22.48
CA LEU A 152 2.75 1.66 21.62
C LEU A 152 2.70 0.24 22.18
N ARG A 153 2.73 -0.75 21.28
CA ARG A 153 3.29 -2.08 21.56
C ARG A 153 4.80 -1.99 21.37
N SER A 154 5.59 -2.15 22.44
CA SER A 154 7.03 -1.87 22.41
C SER A 154 7.80 -2.64 23.48
N GLY A 155 8.91 -3.27 23.11
CA GLY A 155 9.74 -4.03 24.04
C GLY A 155 8.96 -5.18 24.69
N LEU A 156 9.06 -5.27 26.01
CA LEU A 156 8.32 -6.25 26.83
C LEU A 156 6.96 -5.72 27.30
N GLU A 157 6.61 -4.48 26.95
CA GLU A 157 5.39 -3.81 27.42
C GLU A 157 4.30 -3.84 26.35
N ALA A 158 3.21 -4.53 26.67
CA ALA A 158 2.02 -4.54 25.83
C ALA A 158 1.38 -3.15 25.74
N ARG A 159 1.49 -2.29 26.76
CA ARG A 159 0.95 -0.93 26.72
C ARG A 159 2.00 0.06 27.19
N HIS A 160 2.85 0.49 26.26
CA HIS A 160 3.89 1.46 26.51
C HIS A 160 3.39 2.88 26.16
N ALA A 161 2.98 3.65 27.15
CA ALA A 161 2.52 5.03 26.96
C ALA A 161 3.66 6.02 27.21
N VAL A 162 3.86 6.96 26.28
CA VAL A 162 4.86 8.02 26.38
C VAL A 162 4.27 9.36 25.95
N SER A 163 4.92 10.47 26.30
CA SER A 163 4.50 11.77 25.78
C SER A 163 4.73 11.87 24.27
N LEU A 164 3.81 12.53 23.56
CA LEU A 164 3.89 12.81 22.12
C LEU A 164 5.21 13.47 21.74
N ALA A 165 5.66 14.43 22.55
CA ALA A 165 6.95 15.10 22.37
C ALA A 165 8.16 14.16 22.42
N THR A 166 8.12 13.12 23.26
CA THR A 166 9.18 12.11 23.33
C THR A 166 9.13 11.17 22.13
N PHE A 167 7.92 10.78 21.74
CA PHE A 167 7.71 10.00 20.54
C PHE A 167 8.20 10.72 19.28
N GLU A 168 7.78 11.97 19.03
CA GLU A 168 8.19 12.74 17.85
C GLU A 168 9.72 12.85 17.77
N ARG A 169 10.40 13.20 18.87
CA ARG A 169 11.87 13.31 18.88
C ARG A 169 12.59 12.01 18.51
N THR A 170 12.10 10.88 19.01
CA THR A 170 12.71 9.56 18.72
C THR A 170 12.35 9.04 17.33
N TRP A 171 11.16 9.37 16.84
CA TRP A 171 10.67 9.03 15.51
C TRP A 171 11.28 9.88 14.40
N ALA A 172 11.52 11.17 14.65
CA ALA A 172 12.19 12.09 13.73
C ALA A 172 13.59 11.62 13.31
N ARG A 173 14.31 10.96 14.23
CA ARG A 173 15.62 10.35 13.96
C ARG A 173 15.54 9.16 13.00
N GLY A 174 14.39 8.49 12.94
CA GLY A 174 14.03 7.50 11.92
C GLY A 174 13.39 8.11 10.68
N GLN A 175 13.56 9.42 10.46
CA GLN A 175 12.98 10.19 9.34
C GLN A 175 11.45 10.12 9.30
N HIS A 176 10.81 10.01 10.47
CA HIS A 176 9.36 9.85 10.58
C HIS A 176 8.82 8.66 9.76
N TRP A 177 9.60 7.59 9.63
CA TRP A 177 9.18 6.42 8.90
C TRP A 177 8.06 5.70 9.65
N ALA A 178 6.92 5.54 8.98
CA ALA A 178 5.73 4.87 9.48
C ALA A 178 5.03 4.14 8.34
N VAL A 179 4.45 2.98 8.64
CA VAL A 179 3.76 2.15 7.65
C VAL A 179 2.50 1.53 8.26
N VAL A 180 1.42 1.52 7.49
CA VAL A 180 0.27 0.66 7.74
C VAL A 180 0.34 -0.56 6.81
N VAL A 181 -0.02 -1.73 7.33
CA VAL A 181 -0.06 -2.97 6.54
C VAL A 181 -1.52 -3.40 6.46
N LEU A 182 -2.06 -3.44 5.24
CA LEU A 182 -3.50 -3.62 5.02
C LEU A 182 -3.79 -4.87 4.20
N PRO A 183 -4.94 -5.52 4.42
CA PRO A 183 -5.43 -6.54 3.51
C PRO A 183 -5.71 -5.93 2.13
N PRO A 184 -5.57 -6.72 1.05
CA PRO A 184 -5.92 -6.27 -0.28
C PRO A 184 -7.36 -5.78 -0.35
N GLY A 185 -7.59 -4.70 -1.09
CA GLY A 185 -8.91 -4.08 -1.22
C GLY A 185 -9.32 -3.12 -0.10
N LYS A 186 -8.50 -2.95 0.95
CA LYS A 186 -8.65 -1.87 1.95
C LYS A 186 -7.63 -0.76 1.68
N LEU A 187 -8.09 0.48 1.59
CA LEU A 187 -7.19 1.64 1.51
C LEU A 187 -6.83 2.14 2.92
N PRO A 188 -5.63 2.70 3.10
CA PRO A 188 -5.34 3.60 4.22
C PRO A 188 -6.35 4.76 4.25
N GLU A 189 -6.66 5.29 5.42
CA GLU A 189 -7.52 6.49 5.52
C GLU A 189 -6.83 7.70 4.88
N THR A 190 -5.52 7.81 5.05
CA THR A 190 -4.65 8.86 4.53
C THR A 190 -4.08 8.54 3.13
N ALA A 191 -4.70 7.61 2.40
CA ALA A 191 -4.19 7.18 1.12
C ALA A 191 -4.17 8.32 0.09
N GLU A 192 -3.01 8.51 -0.54
CA GLU A 192 -2.83 9.29 -1.77
C GLU A 192 -2.68 8.34 -2.96
N GLU A 193 -3.14 8.78 -4.15
CA GLU A 193 -3.25 7.93 -5.33
C GLU A 193 -1.91 7.30 -5.72
N THR A 194 -0.90 8.13 -6.01
CA THR A 194 0.39 7.66 -6.50
C THR A 194 1.13 6.80 -5.47
N PRO A 195 1.26 7.20 -4.19
CA PRO A 195 1.92 6.36 -3.18
C PRO A 195 1.18 5.03 -2.94
N TYR A 196 -0.16 5.02 -2.97
CA TYR A 196 -0.93 3.78 -2.79
C TYR A 196 -0.70 2.82 -3.96
N LEU A 197 -0.76 3.30 -5.20
CA LEU A 197 -0.54 2.46 -6.37
C LEU A 197 0.92 1.95 -6.42
N ALA A 198 1.90 2.76 -6.01
CA ALA A 198 3.28 2.32 -5.86
C ALA A 198 3.44 1.21 -4.79
N ALA A 199 2.60 1.19 -3.76
CA ALA A 199 2.57 0.11 -2.77
C ALA A 199 1.97 -1.20 -3.32
N VAL A 200 1.03 -1.11 -4.28
CA VAL A 200 0.32 -2.25 -4.89
C VAL A 200 1.14 -2.92 -6.00
N VAL A 201 1.79 -2.15 -6.89
CA VAL A 201 2.53 -2.67 -8.06
C VAL A 201 3.48 -3.84 -7.73
N PRO A 202 4.23 -3.85 -6.62
CA PRO A 202 5.08 -5.00 -6.25
C PRO A 202 4.34 -6.33 -6.10
N LEU A 203 3.03 -6.34 -5.78
CA LEU A 203 2.23 -7.56 -5.71
C LEU A 203 2.12 -8.24 -7.08
N GLU A 204 2.09 -7.47 -8.17
CA GLU A 204 2.10 -8.00 -9.54
C GLU A 204 3.40 -8.78 -9.83
N ARG A 205 4.54 -8.23 -9.42
CA ARG A 205 5.85 -8.87 -9.60
C ARG A 205 5.97 -10.17 -8.83
N LEU A 206 5.29 -10.26 -7.68
CA LEU A 206 5.17 -11.47 -6.87
C LEU A 206 4.06 -12.42 -7.37
N LYS A 207 3.38 -12.08 -8.48
CA LYS A 207 2.26 -12.84 -9.05
C LYS A 207 1.05 -12.99 -8.10
N HIS A 208 0.91 -12.10 -7.12
CA HIS A 208 -0.27 -12.00 -6.26
C HIS A 208 -1.38 -11.25 -7.00
N TRP A 209 -1.80 -11.81 -8.14
CA TRP A 209 -2.67 -11.14 -9.10
C TRP A 209 -4.09 -10.90 -8.55
N ARG A 210 -4.60 -11.81 -7.72
CA ARG A 210 -5.91 -11.65 -7.08
C ARG A 210 -5.91 -10.48 -6.12
N GLU A 211 -4.86 -10.33 -5.33
CA GLU A 211 -4.68 -9.28 -4.33
C GLU A 211 -4.39 -7.93 -4.98
N ALA A 212 -3.58 -7.92 -6.05
CA ALA A 212 -3.39 -6.73 -6.88
C ALA A 212 -4.72 -6.27 -7.50
N ASN A 213 -5.51 -7.20 -8.06
CA ASN A 213 -6.84 -6.92 -8.62
C ASN A 213 -7.77 -6.27 -7.59
N GLN A 214 -7.91 -6.87 -6.40
CA GLN A 214 -8.72 -6.32 -5.30
C GLN A 214 -8.25 -4.92 -4.90
N SER A 215 -6.94 -4.71 -4.82
CA SER A 215 -6.35 -3.42 -4.45
C SER A 215 -6.59 -2.33 -5.51
N TYR A 216 -6.51 -2.66 -6.80
CA TYR A 216 -6.84 -1.73 -7.89
C TYR A 216 -8.33 -1.42 -7.97
N GLN A 217 -9.19 -2.41 -7.74
CA GLN A 217 -10.63 -2.17 -7.65
C GLN A 217 -10.95 -1.18 -6.54
N ALA A 218 -10.31 -1.32 -5.37
CA ALA A 218 -10.49 -0.40 -4.26
C ALA A 218 -9.93 1.00 -4.60
N ALA A 219 -8.75 1.10 -5.23
CA ALA A 219 -8.23 2.37 -5.73
C ALA A 219 -9.23 3.06 -6.68
N LEU A 220 -9.82 2.31 -7.61
CA LEU A 220 -10.78 2.86 -8.59
C LEU A 220 -12.13 3.27 -7.98
N LYS A 221 -12.44 2.85 -6.74
CA LYS A 221 -13.56 3.43 -6.00
C LYS A 221 -13.24 4.85 -5.52
N ARG A 222 -11.99 5.11 -5.10
CA ARG A 222 -11.53 6.42 -4.60
C ARG A 222 -11.06 7.36 -5.71
N TRP A 223 -10.37 6.83 -6.72
CA TRP A 223 -9.83 7.54 -7.87
C TRP A 223 -10.32 6.90 -9.18
N PRO A 224 -11.58 7.14 -9.58
CA PRO A 224 -12.22 6.42 -10.70
C PRO A 224 -11.56 6.60 -12.06
N LYS A 225 -10.71 7.62 -12.21
CA LYS A 225 -10.00 7.96 -13.45
C LYS A 225 -8.50 7.72 -13.36
N SER A 226 -8.01 6.99 -12.36
CA SER A 226 -6.58 6.70 -12.23
C SER A 226 -6.07 5.91 -13.44
N GLN A 227 -5.10 6.47 -14.19
CA GLN A 227 -4.50 5.78 -15.33
C GLN A 227 -3.80 4.49 -14.89
N LEU A 228 -3.00 4.57 -13.83
CA LEU A 228 -2.22 3.44 -13.33
C LEU A 228 -3.11 2.36 -12.72
N ALA A 229 -4.17 2.72 -11.99
CA ALA A 229 -5.10 1.72 -11.44
C ALA A 229 -5.95 1.03 -12.52
N LEU A 230 -6.37 1.76 -13.57
CA LEU A 230 -7.08 1.15 -14.71
C LEU A 230 -6.18 0.18 -15.48
N LEU A 231 -4.92 0.57 -15.74
CA LEU A 231 -3.94 -0.29 -16.39
C LEU A 231 -3.62 -1.53 -15.53
N GLY A 232 -3.34 -1.35 -14.24
CA GLY A 232 -3.07 -2.44 -13.31
C GLY A 232 -4.26 -3.39 -13.14
N LEU A 233 -5.50 -2.87 -13.10
CA LEU A 233 -6.69 -3.71 -13.10
C LEU A 233 -6.81 -4.53 -14.38
N GLY A 234 -6.59 -3.92 -15.55
CA GLY A 234 -6.57 -4.64 -16.82
C GLY A 234 -5.52 -5.76 -16.85
N ASN A 235 -4.29 -5.47 -16.40
CA ASN A 235 -3.20 -6.45 -16.34
C ASN A 235 -3.49 -7.60 -15.38
N SER A 236 -4.03 -7.29 -14.19
CA SER A 236 -4.37 -8.31 -13.20
C SER A 236 -5.51 -9.21 -13.67
N LEU A 237 -6.55 -8.67 -14.33
CA LEU A 237 -7.62 -9.48 -14.93
C LEU A 237 -7.08 -10.39 -16.02
N TYR A 238 -6.19 -9.87 -16.87
CA TYR A 238 -5.53 -10.66 -17.90
C TYR A 238 -4.72 -11.83 -17.30
N ALA A 239 -3.91 -11.56 -16.27
CA ALA A 239 -3.13 -12.58 -15.58
C ALA A 239 -3.97 -13.61 -14.80
N LEU A 240 -5.23 -13.27 -14.49
CA LEU A 240 -6.23 -14.15 -13.90
C LEU A 240 -7.09 -14.89 -14.95
N GLU A 241 -6.70 -14.81 -16.24
CA GLU A 241 -7.40 -15.40 -17.39
C GLU A 241 -8.80 -14.82 -17.66
N ASP A 242 -9.21 -13.73 -16.97
CA ASP A 242 -10.41 -12.96 -17.31
C ASP A 242 -10.11 -11.95 -18.43
N LYS A 243 -9.81 -12.48 -19.61
CA LYS A 243 -9.46 -11.69 -20.80
C LYS A 243 -10.58 -10.75 -21.23
N CYS A 244 -11.83 -11.16 -21.02
CA CYS A 244 -12.99 -10.33 -21.35
C CYS A 244 -13.18 -9.17 -20.36
N GLY A 245 -13.00 -9.40 -19.06
CA GLY A 245 -12.93 -8.35 -18.07
C GLY A 245 -11.77 -7.39 -18.36
N ALA A 246 -10.58 -7.93 -18.64
CA ALA A 246 -9.40 -7.14 -18.99
C ALA A 246 -9.65 -6.24 -20.20
N MET A 247 -10.21 -6.78 -21.28
CA MET A 247 -10.56 -6.00 -22.47
C MET A 247 -11.53 -4.86 -22.13
N LYS A 248 -12.61 -5.12 -21.36
CA LYS A 248 -13.58 -4.08 -20.98
C LYS A 248 -12.93 -2.95 -20.16
N ILE A 249 -12.06 -3.31 -19.22
CA ILE A 249 -11.33 -2.33 -18.40
C ILE A 249 -10.33 -1.53 -19.25
N LEU A 250 -9.57 -2.19 -20.12
CA LEU A 250 -8.60 -1.53 -21.00
C LEU A 250 -9.27 -0.65 -22.05
N GLN A 251 -10.46 -1.02 -22.55
CA GLN A 251 -11.28 -0.14 -23.39
C GLN A 251 -11.73 1.12 -22.64
N ARG A 252 -12.14 0.98 -21.37
CA ARG A 252 -12.42 2.14 -20.53
C ARG A 252 -11.16 2.99 -20.33
N ALA A 253 -10.03 2.36 -20.01
CA ALA A 253 -8.76 3.02 -19.82
C ALA A 253 -8.34 3.83 -21.05
N ALA A 254 -8.51 3.28 -22.25
CA ALA A 254 -8.17 3.95 -23.51
C ALA A 254 -9.09 5.16 -23.81
N ARG A 255 -10.34 5.15 -23.33
CA ARG A 255 -11.26 6.29 -23.45
C ARG A 255 -10.90 7.41 -22.48
N GLU A 256 -10.57 7.07 -21.23
CA GLU A 256 -10.20 8.06 -20.21
C GLU A 256 -8.79 8.64 -20.44
N HIS A 257 -7.87 7.82 -20.98
CA HIS A 257 -6.45 8.17 -21.17
C HIS A 257 -5.98 7.88 -22.60
N PRO A 258 -6.49 8.63 -23.60
CA PRO A 258 -6.21 8.36 -25.01
C PRO A 258 -4.74 8.52 -25.42
N GLY A 259 -3.92 9.18 -24.59
CA GLY A 259 -2.49 9.38 -24.78
C GLY A 259 -1.59 8.29 -24.19
N SER A 260 -2.14 7.25 -23.54
CA SER A 260 -1.32 6.20 -22.92
C SER A 260 -1.01 5.07 -23.90
N ALA A 261 0.21 5.04 -24.43
CA ALA A 261 0.67 3.99 -25.35
C ALA A 261 0.57 2.59 -24.72
N ALA A 262 0.94 2.45 -23.44
CA ALA A 262 0.87 1.19 -22.70
C ALA A 262 -0.57 0.64 -22.61
N ILE A 263 -1.57 1.49 -22.38
CA ILE A 263 -2.98 1.07 -22.35
C ILE A 263 -3.41 0.54 -23.72
N HIS A 264 -3.08 1.26 -24.79
CA HIS A 264 -3.44 0.86 -26.16
C HIS A 264 -2.75 -0.44 -26.56
N ASN A 265 -1.48 -0.62 -26.18
CA ASN A 265 -0.73 -1.85 -26.43
C ASN A 265 -1.35 -3.05 -25.70
N ASN A 266 -1.67 -2.88 -24.41
CA ASN A 266 -2.27 -3.96 -23.62
C ASN A 266 -3.68 -4.27 -24.13
N LEU A 267 -4.46 -3.26 -24.53
CA LEU A 267 -5.76 -3.47 -25.18
C LEU A 267 -5.60 -4.26 -26.48
N ALA A 268 -4.61 -3.94 -27.31
CA ALA A 268 -4.35 -4.65 -28.55
C ALA A 268 -4.05 -6.12 -28.31
N HIS A 269 -3.14 -6.41 -27.37
CA HIS A 269 -2.78 -7.78 -27.01
C HIS A 269 -3.99 -8.60 -26.58
N VAL A 270 -4.75 -8.13 -25.58
CA VAL A 270 -5.92 -8.85 -25.07
C VAL A 270 -6.99 -9.02 -26.15
N THR A 271 -7.22 -8.00 -26.97
CA THR A 271 -8.22 -8.05 -28.04
C THR A 271 -7.83 -9.04 -29.15
N ALA A 272 -6.54 -9.16 -29.47
CA ALA A 272 -6.04 -10.11 -30.44
C ALA A 272 -6.27 -11.56 -29.98
N GLU A 273 -5.97 -11.86 -28.72
CA GLU A 273 -6.20 -13.20 -28.14
C GLU A 273 -7.68 -13.59 -28.08
N LEU A 274 -8.58 -12.60 -27.96
CA LEU A 274 -10.03 -12.82 -28.03
C LEU A 274 -10.56 -12.96 -29.47
N GLY A 275 -9.69 -12.91 -30.49
CA GLY A 275 -10.04 -13.01 -31.91
C GLY A 275 -10.46 -11.69 -32.55
N GLY A 276 -10.37 -10.56 -31.86
CA GLY A 276 -10.74 -9.24 -32.39
C GLY A 276 -9.65 -8.58 -33.22
N LEU A 277 -9.03 -9.29 -34.18
CA LEU A 277 -7.77 -8.85 -34.79
C LEU A 277 -7.80 -7.45 -35.44
N ARG A 278 -8.91 -7.04 -36.08
CA ARG A 278 -9.03 -5.68 -36.65
C ARG A 278 -9.08 -4.58 -35.57
N ALA A 279 -9.79 -4.86 -34.48
CA ALA A 279 -9.85 -3.93 -33.34
C ALA A 279 -8.50 -3.87 -32.61
N ALA A 280 -7.81 -5.02 -32.51
CA ALA A 280 -6.48 -5.12 -31.97
C ALA A 280 -5.47 -4.30 -32.79
N GLU A 281 -5.50 -4.40 -34.12
CA GLU A 281 -4.62 -3.62 -35.01
C GLU A 281 -4.81 -2.11 -34.78
N LYS A 282 -6.05 -1.64 -34.69
CA LYS A 282 -6.33 -0.22 -34.43
C LYS A 282 -5.71 0.25 -33.10
N ALA A 283 -5.81 -0.56 -32.06
CA ALA A 283 -5.20 -0.24 -30.76
C ALA A 283 -3.66 -0.30 -30.82
N ALA A 284 -3.08 -1.32 -31.46
CA ALA A 284 -1.62 -1.44 -31.60
C ALA A 284 -1.02 -0.30 -32.44
N LEU A 285 -1.72 0.11 -33.50
CA LEU A 285 -1.33 1.27 -34.31
C LEU A 285 -1.28 2.53 -33.43
N ARG A 286 -2.29 2.75 -32.59
CA ARG A 286 -2.31 3.90 -31.70
C ARG A 286 -1.15 3.88 -30.69
N ALA A 287 -0.81 2.71 -30.15
CA ALA A 287 0.35 2.57 -29.26
C ALA A 287 1.67 2.90 -29.98
N ALA A 288 1.84 2.39 -31.20
CA ALA A 288 3.02 2.64 -32.03
C ALA A 288 3.15 4.11 -32.46
N GLU A 289 2.04 4.79 -32.76
CA GLU A 289 2.04 6.24 -33.06
C GLU A 289 2.47 7.09 -31.86
N LEU A 290 2.07 6.70 -30.65
CA LEU A 290 2.35 7.47 -29.44
C LEU A 290 3.81 7.32 -28.97
N GLU A 291 4.35 6.10 -28.98
CA GLU A 291 5.68 5.80 -28.40
C GLU A 291 6.50 4.75 -29.16
N GLY A 292 6.14 4.36 -30.39
CA GLY A 292 6.75 3.22 -31.09
C GLY A 292 8.25 3.35 -31.40
N GLU A 293 8.80 4.56 -31.48
CA GLU A 293 10.26 4.77 -31.59
C GLU A 293 10.98 4.53 -30.26
N ARG A 294 10.37 4.95 -29.14
CA ARG A 294 10.93 4.81 -27.79
C ARG A 294 10.72 3.41 -27.21
N GLN A 295 9.69 2.70 -27.66
CA GLN A 295 9.30 1.38 -27.18
C GLN A 295 9.15 0.41 -28.37
N PRO A 296 10.23 -0.28 -28.80
CA PRO A 296 10.20 -1.22 -29.92
C PRO A 296 9.12 -2.30 -29.81
N LEU A 297 8.79 -2.71 -28.58
CA LEU A 297 7.73 -3.69 -28.29
C LEU A 297 6.37 -3.31 -28.90
N TYR A 298 6.04 -2.02 -28.97
CA TYR A 298 4.75 -1.57 -29.49
C TYR A 298 4.67 -1.74 -31.02
N ARG A 299 5.78 -1.53 -31.73
CA ARG A 299 5.88 -1.82 -33.17
C ARG A 299 5.81 -3.32 -33.43
N GLN A 300 6.52 -4.11 -32.63
CA GLN A 300 6.48 -5.57 -32.73
C GLN A 300 5.06 -6.11 -32.53
N THR A 301 4.33 -5.61 -31.54
CA THR A 301 2.93 -5.99 -31.28
C THR A 301 2.04 -5.70 -32.50
N LEU A 302 2.21 -4.55 -33.16
CA LEU A 302 1.49 -4.20 -34.38
C LEU A 302 1.83 -5.13 -35.55
N GLU A 303 3.12 -5.43 -35.75
CA GLU A 303 3.58 -6.33 -36.81
C GLU A 303 3.06 -7.75 -36.62
N ASP A 304 3.08 -8.27 -35.40
CA ASP A 304 2.56 -9.59 -35.06
C ASP A 304 1.04 -9.69 -35.32
N ILE A 305 0.27 -8.67 -34.93
CA ILE A 305 -1.18 -8.63 -35.19
C ILE A 305 -1.46 -8.56 -36.70
N ARG A 306 -0.69 -7.77 -37.45
CA ARG A 306 -0.82 -7.68 -38.92
C ARG A 306 -0.49 -8.99 -39.62
N ARG A 307 0.53 -9.71 -39.14
CA ARG A 307 0.86 -11.05 -39.63
C ARG A 307 -0.30 -12.02 -39.39
N GLN A 308 -0.87 -12.04 -38.18
CA GLN A 308 -2.04 -12.86 -37.87
C GLN A 308 -3.27 -12.50 -38.73
N LEU A 309 -3.47 -11.22 -39.05
CA LEU A 309 -4.53 -10.77 -39.96
C LEU A 309 -4.32 -11.27 -41.39
N ALA A 310 -3.07 -11.31 -41.87
CA ALA A 310 -2.73 -11.81 -43.20
C ALA A 310 -2.87 -13.34 -43.30
N GLU A 311 -2.59 -14.06 -42.22
CA GLU A 311 -2.65 -15.53 -42.14
C GLU A 311 -4.07 -16.05 -41.83
N GLY A 312 -4.97 -15.21 -41.31
CA GLY A 312 -6.28 -15.61 -40.78
C GLY A 312 -7.45 -15.56 -41.77
N ALA A 313 -8.43 -16.48 -41.61
CA ALA A 313 -9.71 -16.45 -42.31
C ALA A 313 -10.60 -15.27 -41.83
N PRO A 314 -11.43 -14.65 -42.70
CA PRO A 314 -12.17 -13.42 -42.40
C PRO A 314 -13.05 -13.45 -41.15
N GLU A 315 -13.56 -14.62 -40.75
CA GLU A 315 -14.40 -14.79 -39.55
C GLU A 315 -13.66 -14.57 -38.23
N ARG A 316 -12.35 -14.87 -38.16
CA ARG A 316 -11.48 -14.60 -37.01
C ARG A 316 -11.02 -13.14 -36.94
N SER A 317 -11.41 -12.29 -37.89
CA SER A 317 -11.01 -10.87 -37.91
C SER A 317 -12.02 -9.95 -37.22
N THR A 318 -13.26 -10.42 -37.00
CA THR A 318 -14.39 -9.63 -36.51
C THR A 318 -15.06 -10.17 -35.24
N ARG A 319 -14.93 -11.47 -34.93
CA ARG A 319 -15.57 -12.06 -33.73
C ARG A 319 -14.67 -11.93 -32.51
N ILE A 320 -15.11 -11.13 -31.54
CA ILE A 320 -14.59 -11.17 -30.17
C ILE A 320 -15.34 -12.27 -29.43
N SER A 321 -14.63 -13.30 -28.97
CA SER A 321 -15.22 -14.38 -28.20
C SER A 321 -15.19 -14.07 -26.71
N CYS A 322 -16.33 -13.65 -26.16
CA CYS A 322 -16.48 -13.52 -24.71
C CYS A 322 -17.60 -14.44 -24.23
N PRO A 323 -17.27 -15.53 -23.49
CA PRO A 323 -18.31 -16.30 -22.83
C PRO A 323 -19.09 -15.39 -21.87
N GLU A 324 -20.38 -15.65 -21.68
CA GLU A 324 -21.13 -14.98 -20.63
C GLU A 324 -20.42 -15.21 -19.29
N PRO A 325 -20.32 -14.17 -18.42
CA PRO A 325 -19.72 -14.35 -17.10
C PRO A 325 -20.49 -15.45 -16.38
N ALA A 326 -19.78 -16.48 -15.90
CA ALA A 326 -20.37 -17.56 -15.12
C ALA A 326 -21.20 -16.92 -14.00
N GLY A 327 -22.53 -17.09 -14.09
CA GLY A 327 -23.48 -16.29 -13.34
C GLY A 327 -23.17 -16.27 -11.85
N ALA A 328 -23.25 -15.07 -11.26
CA ALA A 328 -23.54 -14.91 -9.84
C ALA A 328 -24.67 -15.89 -9.50
N GLY A 329 -24.40 -16.81 -8.56
CA GLY A 329 -25.23 -17.98 -8.29
C GLY A 329 -26.71 -17.64 -8.25
N ARG A 330 -27.52 -18.46 -8.91
CA ARG A 330 -28.97 -18.52 -8.73
C ARG A 330 -29.25 -18.42 -7.22
N LYS A 331 -30.00 -17.40 -6.81
CA LYS A 331 -30.55 -17.33 -5.45
C LYS A 331 -31.20 -18.68 -5.13
N PRO A 332 -31.00 -19.25 -3.94
CA PRO A 332 -31.71 -20.46 -3.57
C PRO A 332 -33.20 -20.14 -3.62
N VAL A 333 -33.94 -20.92 -4.40
CA VAL A 333 -35.39 -20.92 -4.39
C VAL A 333 -35.79 -21.32 -2.96
N GLU A 334 -36.37 -20.38 -2.22
CA GLU A 334 -37.09 -20.65 -0.98
C GLU A 334 -38.14 -21.72 -1.26
N ARG A 335 -37.86 -22.96 -0.84
CA ARG A 335 -38.91 -23.96 -0.72
C ARG A 335 -39.80 -23.51 0.43
N ARG A 336 -40.96 -22.97 0.10
CA ARG A 336 -42.10 -22.87 1.02
C ARG A 336 -42.27 -24.23 1.70
N ARG A 337 -42.11 -24.27 3.01
CA ARG A 337 -42.68 -25.32 3.84
C ARG A 337 -44.19 -25.23 3.65
N ALA A 338 -44.77 -26.23 3.00
CA ALA A 338 -46.17 -26.51 3.12
C ALA A 338 -46.35 -27.31 4.42
N ASP A 339 -47.23 -26.80 5.27
CA ASP A 339 -47.78 -27.50 6.42
C ASP A 339 -48.37 -28.84 6.00
N ILE A 340 -47.98 -29.94 6.66
CA ILE A 340 -48.82 -31.12 6.85
C ILE A 340 -48.53 -31.70 8.24
N GLN A 341 -49.58 -31.62 9.08
CA GLN A 341 -49.88 -32.23 10.39
C GLN A 341 -49.20 -31.69 11.64
#